data_AF-A0A8S2W9N0-F1
#
_entry.id   AF-A0A8S2W9N0-F1
#
_cell.length_a   1.000
_cell.length_b   1.000
_cell.length_c   1.000
_cell.angle_alpha   90.00
_cell.angle_beta   90.00
_cell.angle_gamma   90.00
#
_symmetry.space_group_name_H-M   'P 1'
#
loop_
_entity.id
_entity.type
_entity.pdbx_description
1 polymer ?
#
loop_
_entity_poly.entity_id
_entity_poly.type
_entity_poly.pdbx_seq_one_letter_code
_entity_poly.pdbx_strand_id
1 'polypeptide(L)'
;MYRTLIPMLADSHMQEDLFFSDEATFYVGGLVSKHNIRYRSETNPHVTIETVMNSPKLNVWCAMSKNKLLGPYFFEDDTDGAPPHFSIDVQRYLDDHFPRRWIGRGGSIRWAPRSLI
;
A
#
# COMPACT_ATOMS: atom_id res chain seq x y z
N MET A 1 -1.42 12.51 13.47
CA MET A 1 -2.24 11.38 12.98
C MET A 1 -3.47 11.14 13.86
N TYR A 2 -3.29 10.87 15.16
CA TYR A 2 -4.39 10.53 16.09
C TYR A 2 -5.48 11.62 16.25
N ARG A 3 -5.14 12.91 16.27
CA ARG A 3 -6.13 13.99 16.50
C ARG A 3 -7.23 14.12 15.44
N THR A 4 -6.97 13.70 14.20
CA THR A 4 -7.95 13.76 13.11
C THR A 4 -8.56 12.40 12.81
N LEU A 5 -7.73 11.34 12.85
CA LEU A 5 -8.16 9.99 12.52
C LEU A 5 -9.05 9.37 13.62
N ILE A 6 -8.74 9.59 14.90
CA ILE A 6 -9.51 8.98 16.01
C ILE A 6 -10.96 9.46 16.00
N PRO A 7 -11.26 10.77 15.86
CA PRO A 7 -12.64 11.23 15.75
C PRO A 7 -13.37 10.65 14.53
N MET A 8 -12.70 10.57 13.37
CA MET A 8 -13.27 9.95 12.16
C MET A 8 -13.55 8.45 12.34
N LEU A 9 -12.69 7.75 13.07
CA LEU A 9 -12.88 6.34 13.42
C LEU A 9 -13.92 6.14 14.53
N ALA A 10 -14.25 7.16 15.33
CA ALA A 10 -15.30 7.08 16.35
C ALA A 10 -16.71 7.30 15.76
N ASP A 11 -16.81 7.95 14.60
CA ASP A 11 -18.07 8.19 13.91
C ASP A 11 -18.43 7.01 12.99
N SER A 12 -19.54 6.33 13.30
CA SER A 12 -19.98 5.15 12.56
C SER A 12 -20.36 5.43 11.10
N HIS A 13 -20.84 6.63 10.78
CA HIS A 13 -21.14 7.01 9.40
C HIS A 13 -19.85 7.28 8.62
N MET A 14 -18.88 7.92 9.25
CA MET A 14 -17.57 8.18 8.63
C MET A 14 -16.77 6.89 8.40
N GLN A 15 -16.92 5.86 9.24
CA GLN A 15 -16.25 4.57 9.06
C GLN A 15 -16.60 3.86 7.74
N GLU A 16 -17.79 4.08 7.19
CA GLU A 16 -18.22 3.45 5.93
C GLU A 16 -17.63 4.11 4.70
N ASP A 17 -17.31 5.40 4.81
CA ASP A 17 -16.80 6.25 3.72
C ASP A 17 -15.31 6.59 3.88
N LEU A 18 -14.70 6.27 5.03
CA LEU A 18 -13.26 6.33 5.25
C LEU A 18 -12.59 5.07 4.72
N PHE A 19 -11.74 5.23 3.71
CA PHE A 19 -10.95 4.15 3.13
C PHE A 19 -9.48 4.27 3.53
N PHE A 20 -8.88 3.14 3.90
CA PHE A 20 -7.43 2.96 4.00
C PHE A 20 -6.96 2.21 2.76
N SER A 21 -5.94 2.71 2.10
CA SER A 21 -5.38 2.10 0.90
C SER A 21 -3.88 1.90 1.03
N ASP A 22 -3.35 0.89 0.36
CA ASP A 22 -1.92 0.67 0.25
C ASP A 22 -1.58 -0.07 -1.05
N GLU A 23 -0.29 -0.10 -1.36
CA GLU A 23 0.26 -0.84 -2.50
C GLU A 23 1.01 -2.08 -2.00
N ALA A 24 0.87 -3.19 -2.72
CA ALA A 24 1.58 -4.44 -2.46
C ALA A 24 2.22 -4.98 -3.74
N THR A 25 3.48 -5.38 -3.63
CA THR A 25 4.22 -6.03 -4.73
C THR A 25 4.24 -7.55 -4.52
N PHE A 26 3.77 -8.28 -5.52
CA PHE A 26 3.84 -9.74 -5.58
C PHE A 26 4.87 -10.17 -6.62
N TYR A 27 5.64 -11.20 -6.34
CA TYR A 27 6.54 -11.80 -7.32
C TYR A 27 5.87 -13.04 -7.92
N VAL A 28 5.83 -13.12 -9.25
CA VAL A 28 5.19 -14.24 -9.97
C VAL A 28 5.90 -15.56 -9.66
N GLY A 29 7.19 -15.53 -9.29
CA GLY A 29 7.93 -16.70 -8.82
C GLY A 29 7.52 -17.24 -7.44
N GLY A 30 6.46 -16.72 -6.80
CA GLY A 30 5.96 -17.18 -5.50
C GLY A 30 6.83 -16.77 -4.30
N LEU A 31 7.92 -16.06 -4.55
CA LEU A 31 8.86 -15.60 -3.53
C LEU A 31 8.40 -14.25 -2.98
N VAL A 32 8.00 -14.19 -1.72
CA VAL A 32 7.59 -12.94 -1.07
C VAL A 32 8.83 -12.14 -0.63
N SER A 33 8.77 -10.80 -0.75
CA SER A 33 9.87 -9.89 -0.39
C SER A 33 10.44 -10.17 1.02
N LYS A 34 11.76 -10.35 1.10
CA LYS A 34 12.53 -10.63 2.32
C LYS A 34 12.37 -9.57 3.42
N HIS A 35 11.96 -8.34 3.08
CA HIS A 35 11.79 -7.26 4.06
C HIS A 35 10.55 -7.43 4.96
N ASN A 36 9.52 -8.13 4.50
CA ASN A 36 8.25 -8.30 5.23
C ASN A 36 8.12 -9.67 5.91
N ILE A 37 9.11 -10.54 5.77
CA ILE A 37 9.15 -11.83 6.46
C ILE A 37 10.16 -11.74 7.60
N ARG A 38 9.65 -11.64 8.83
CA ARG A 38 10.45 -11.73 10.05
C ARG A 38 10.14 -13.03 10.77
N TYR A 39 10.99 -14.04 10.57
CA TYR A 39 10.94 -15.26 11.38
C TYR A 39 11.57 -14.97 12.76
N ARG A 40 10.80 -15.18 13.83
CA ARG A 40 11.33 -15.20 15.19
C ARG A 40 11.53 -16.66 15.60
N SER A 41 12.74 -17.00 15.99
CA SER A 41 13.13 -18.30 16.54
C SER A 41 14.11 -18.06 17.68
N GLU A 42 14.10 -18.93 18.70
CA GLU A 42 15.07 -18.89 19.80
C GLU A 42 16.50 -19.17 19.33
N THR A 43 16.64 -19.87 18.20
CA THR A 43 17.92 -20.19 17.55
C THR A 43 17.87 -19.80 16.07
N ASN A 44 18.98 -19.26 15.57
CA ASN A 44 19.10 -18.90 14.16
C ASN A 44 19.13 -20.18 13.30
N PRO A 45 18.14 -20.42 12.42
CA PRO A 45 18.07 -21.67 11.66
C PRO A 45 19.09 -21.74 10.52
N HIS A 46 19.89 -20.68 10.28
CA HIS A 46 20.89 -20.60 9.20
C HIS A 46 20.34 -20.92 7.80
N VAL A 47 19.02 -20.76 7.59
CA VAL A 47 18.38 -21.02 6.30
C VAL A 47 18.65 -19.85 5.36
N THR A 48 19.26 -20.16 4.22
CA THR A 48 19.41 -19.23 3.10
C THR A 48 18.39 -19.58 2.03
N ILE A 49 17.43 -18.69 1.79
CA ILE A 49 16.47 -18.83 0.70
C ILE A 49 17.02 -18.11 -0.52
N GLU A 50 17.39 -18.88 -1.54
CA GLU A 50 17.76 -18.37 -2.85
C GLU A 50 16.55 -17.70 -3.50
N THR A 51 16.75 -16.48 -4.00
CA THR A 51 15.71 -15.71 -4.66
C THR A 51 16.11 -15.47 -6.10
N VAL A 52 15.21 -15.75 -7.04
CA VAL A 52 15.45 -15.49 -8.46
C VAL A 52 15.61 -13.97 -8.68
N MET A 53 16.78 -13.57 -9.15
CA MET A 53 17.05 -12.19 -9.54
C MET A 53 16.19 -11.86 -10.77
N ASN A 54 15.51 -10.70 -10.77
CA ASN A 54 14.62 -10.25 -11.86
C ASN A 54 13.37 -11.12 -12.10
N SER A 55 12.84 -11.81 -11.08
CA SER A 55 11.51 -12.43 -11.20
C SER A 55 10.45 -11.36 -11.52
N PRO A 56 9.51 -11.62 -12.46
CA PRO A 56 8.43 -10.69 -12.77
C PRO A 56 7.68 -10.28 -11.51
N LYS A 57 7.38 -8.98 -11.43
CA LYS A 57 6.67 -8.38 -10.31
C LYS A 57 5.29 -7.92 -10.79
N LEU A 58 4.32 -8.00 -9.89
CA LEU A 58 2.98 -7.47 -10.08
C LEU A 58 2.70 -6.54 -8.91
N ASN A 59 2.53 -5.25 -9.20
CA ASN A 59 2.09 -4.29 -8.21
C ASN A 59 0.57 -4.24 -8.19
N VAL A 60 0.02 -4.21 -6.98
CA VAL A 60 -1.42 -4.18 -6.73
C VAL A 60 -1.74 -3.06 -5.77
N TRP A 61 -2.77 -2.28 -6.09
CA TRP A 61 -3.35 -1.32 -5.16
C TRP A 61 -4.74 -1.79 -4.74
N CYS A 62 -5.07 -1.58 -3.46
CA CYS A 62 -6.44 -1.75 -2.98
C CYS A 62 -6.74 -0.76 -1.87
N ALA A 63 -8.03 -0.47 -1.65
CA ALA A 63 -8.50 0.31 -0.53
C ALA A 63 -9.67 -0.38 0.17
N MET A 64 -9.71 -0.26 1.50
CA MET A 64 -10.71 -0.89 2.35
C MET A 64 -11.32 0.13 3.30
N SER A 65 -12.64 0.13 3.41
CA SER A 65 -13.38 0.75 4.52
C SER A 65 -13.95 -0.34 5.42
N LYS A 66 -14.79 0.04 6.40
CA LYS A 66 -15.47 -0.90 7.30
C LYS A 66 -16.14 -2.08 6.57
N ASN A 67 -16.84 -1.78 5.46
CA ASN A 67 -17.68 -2.74 4.74
C ASN A 67 -17.47 -2.73 3.22
N LYS A 68 -16.51 -1.97 2.70
CA LYS A 68 -16.29 -1.83 1.26
C LYS A 68 -14.83 -2.12 0.91
N LEU A 69 -14.63 -2.82 -0.20
CA LEU A 69 -13.33 -3.02 -0.83
C LEU A 69 -13.34 -2.34 -2.20
N LEU A 70 -12.31 -1.55 -2.49
CA LEU A 70 -12.04 -0.94 -3.78
C LEU A 70 -10.72 -1.53 -4.32
N GLY A 71 -10.70 -1.87 -5.61
CA GLY A 71 -9.63 -2.70 -6.20
C GLY A 71 -9.98 -4.20 -6.19
N PRO A 72 -9.00 -5.10 -6.34
CA PRO A 72 -7.57 -4.85 -6.62
C PRO A 72 -7.38 -4.20 -7.99
N TYR A 73 -6.53 -3.18 -8.05
CA TYR A 73 -6.07 -2.60 -9.31
C TYR A 73 -4.64 -3.11 -9.57
N PHE A 74 -4.42 -3.69 -10.75
CA PHE A 74 -3.16 -4.28 -11.16
C PHE A 74 -2.39 -3.30 -12.05
N PHE A 75 -1.12 -3.06 -11.73
CA PHE A 75 -0.23 -2.26 -12.59
C PHE A 75 0.56 -3.20 -13.49
N GLU A 76 0.37 -3.06 -14.80
CA GLU A 76 0.98 -3.94 -15.81
C GLU A 76 2.43 -3.53 -16.16
N ASP A 77 2.84 -2.28 -15.88
CA ASP A 77 4.05 -1.65 -16.45
C ASP A 77 5.24 -1.43 -15.48
N ASP A 78 5.23 -1.97 -14.26
CA ASP A 78 6.32 -1.72 -13.29
C ASP A 78 7.51 -2.70 -13.43
N THR A 79 7.98 -2.87 -14.68
CA THR A 79 9.02 -3.83 -15.06
C THR A 79 10.44 -3.41 -14.69
N ASP A 80 10.66 -2.15 -14.32
CA ASP A 80 12.01 -1.57 -14.14
C ASP A 80 12.59 -1.81 -12.74
N GLY A 81 11.87 -2.56 -11.90
CA GLY A 81 12.39 -3.08 -10.64
C GLY A 81 12.47 -2.06 -9.51
N ALA A 82 12.14 -0.79 -9.75
CA ALA A 82 11.89 0.18 -8.70
C ALA A 82 10.58 -0.18 -7.98
N PRO A 83 10.56 -0.30 -6.64
CA PRO A 83 9.27 -0.35 -5.94
C PRO A 83 8.49 0.92 -6.29
N PRO A 84 7.15 0.89 -6.38
CA PRO A 84 6.34 2.07 -6.63
C PRO A 84 6.36 2.94 -5.38
N HIS A 85 7.46 3.65 -5.14
CA HIS A 85 7.44 4.77 -4.22
C HIS A 85 6.78 5.90 -4.99
N PHE A 86 5.46 6.04 -4.81
CA PHE A 86 4.60 7.06 -5.41
C PHE A 86 4.21 6.78 -6.86
N SER A 87 3.55 5.65 -7.13
CA SER A 87 3.00 5.36 -8.46
C SER A 87 2.14 6.53 -8.96
N ILE A 88 2.55 7.14 -10.07
CA ILE A 88 1.78 8.18 -10.76
C ILE A 88 0.44 7.60 -11.21
N ASP A 89 0.39 6.31 -11.54
CA ASP A 89 -0.82 5.63 -11.98
C ASP A 89 -1.84 5.51 -10.85
N VAL A 90 -1.40 5.21 -9.63
CA VAL A 90 -2.28 5.25 -8.44
C VAL A 90 -2.82 6.66 -8.22
N GLN A 91 -1.95 7.68 -8.29
CA GLN A 91 -2.39 9.07 -8.10
C GLN A 91 -3.39 9.50 -9.17
N ARG A 92 -3.13 9.22 -10.46
CA ARG A 92 -4.07 9.49 -11.56
C ARG A 92 -5.39 8.76 -11.36
N TYR A 93 -5.34 7.47 -11.03
CA TYR A 93 -6.55 6.69 -10.76
C TYR A 93 -7.37 7.31 -9.64
N LEU A 94 -6.72 7.73 -8.54
CA LEU A 94 -7.39 8.37 -7.41
C LEU A 94 -7.93 9.76 -7.76
N ASP A 95 -7.21 10.55 -8.55
CA ASP A 95 -7.69 11.85 -9.02
C ASP A 95 -8.90 11.73 -9.96
N ASP A 96 -8.90 10.74 -10.85
CA ASP A 96 -10.00 10.48 -11.78
C ASP A 96 -11.26 9.95 -11.08
N HIS A 97 -11.11 9.03 -10.13
CA HIS A 97 -12.25 8.34 -9.48
C HIS A 97 -12.71 9.02 -8.18
N PHE A 98 -11.80 9.71 -7.47
CA PHE A 98 -12.05 10.30 -6.16
C PHE A 98 -11.58 11.77 -6.08
N PRO A 99 -11.98 12.65 -7.01
CA PRO A 99 -11.47 14.02 -7.06
C PRO A 99 -11.73 14.77 -5.76
N ARG A 100 -10.66 15.33 -5.16
CA ARG A 100 -10.67 16.04 -3.86
C ARG A 100 -11.16 15.22 -2.67
N ARG A 101 -11.26 13.89 -2.79
CA ARG A 101 -11.77 12.98 -1.75
C ARG A 101 -10.71 12.02 -1.22
N TRP A 102 -9.45 12.16 -1.65
CA TRP A 102 -8.32 11.35 -1.16
C TRP A 102 -7.19 12.26 -0.65
N ILE A 103 -6.39 11.73 0.28
CA ILE A 103 -5.29 12.45 0.93
C ILE A 103 -4.03 11.58 0.82
N GLY A 104 -2.93 12.14 0.34
CA GLY A 104 -1.66 11.43 0.19
C GLY A 104 -0.53 12.33 -0.29
N ARG A 105 0.68 11.79 -0.45
CA ARG A 105 1.80 12.54 -1.04
C ARG A 105 1.49 12.79 -2.52
N GLY A 106 1.42 14.06 -2.92
CA GLY A 106 1.09 14.48 -4.29
C GLY A 106 -0.39 14.82 -4.54
N GLY A 107 -1.29 14.48 -3.60
CA GLY A 107 -2.73 14.74 -3.74
C GLY A 107 -3.13 16.21 -3.54
N SER A 108 -4.37 16.52 -3.97
CA SER A 108 -4.98 17.85 -3.88
C SER A 108 -5.03 18.44 -2.45
N ILE A 109 -5.03 17.58 -1.43
CA ILE A 109 -4.88 17.96 -0.02
C ILE A 109 -3.45 17.62 0.42
N ARG A 110 -2.62 18.66 0.59
CA ARG A 110 -1.24 18.48 1.10
C ARG A 110 -1.28 17.95 2.53
N TRP A 111 -0.72 16.76 2.72
CA TRP A 111 -0.49 16.21 4.05
C TRP A 111 0.95 16.43 4.51
N ALA A 112 1.15 16.72 5.79
CA ALA A 112 2.49 16.95 6.32
C ALA A 112 3.36 15.67 6.22
N PRO A 113 4.66 15.80 5.86
CA PRO A 113 5.58 14.66 5.91
C PRO A 113 5.65 14.08 7.32
N ARG A 114 5.78 12.75 7.40
CA ARG A 114 5.72 11.91 8.60
C ARG A 114 6.01 12.66 9.91
N SER A 115 5.03 12.69 10.81
CA SER A 115 5.32 12.86 12.23
C SER A 115 6.23 11.69 12.63
N LEU A 116 7.47 12.00 13.01
CA LEU A 116 8.35 11.07 13.72
C LEU A 116 7.57 10.56 14.93
N ILE A 117 7.34 9.25 14.96
CA ILE A 117 7.24 8.51 16.22
C ILE A 117 8.67 8.18 16.61
#